data_AF-A0A948AHY2-F1
#
_entry.id   AF-A0A948AHY2-F1
#
_cell.length_a   1.000
_cell.length_b   1.000
_cell.length_c   1.000
_cell.angle_alpha   90.00
_cell.angle_beta   90.00
_cell.angle_gamma   90.00
#
_symmetry.space_group_name_H-M   'P 1'
#
loop_
_entity.id
_entity.type
_entity.pdbx_description
1 polymer ?
#
loop_
_entity_poly.entity_id
_entity_poly.type
_entity_poly.pdbx_seq_one_letter_code
_entity_poly.pdbx_strand_id
1 'polypeptide(L)'
;MTPSDMSHLPAPLTSLPALEQAFAEGLAEMLEQHRGLGVYILVLANAAFDAALWARLAAPLAERHVHLAERITTTLRRGGSLDEPDDDALVFLKLLAIGFAQLQTTQSRRAGPWNLSFNPIRALRPPRMSGAKIDQLLRPFDPAGFHFNKPFLAREVLWEGELAGKAAR
;
A
#
# COMPACT_ATOMS: atom_id res chain seq x y z
N MET A 1 -2.86 44.48 -1.26
CA MET A 1 -2.57 43.34 -0.37
C MET A 1 -3.91 42.84 0.14
N THR A 2 -4.52 41.90 -0.58
CA THR A 2 -5.88 41.40 -0.33
C THR A 2 -5.78 40.01 0.32
N PRO A 3 -6.50 39.76 1.44
CA PRO A 3 -6.57 38.46 2.07
C PRO A 3 -7.72 37.67 1.43
N SER A 4 -7.51 37.01 0.30
CA SER A 4 -8.53 36.15 -0.33
C SER A 4 -7.88 35.18 -1.31
N ASP A 5 -7.18 34.18 -0.78
CA ASP A 5 -6.90 32.96 -1.56
C ASP A 5 -6.63 31.75 -0.64
N MET A 6 -7.59 31.46 0.24
CA MET A 6 -7.51 30.32 1.18
C MET A 6 -8.70 29.37 1.07
N SER A 7 -9.51 29.44 0.01
CA SER A 7 -10.82 28.78 0.00
C SER A 7 -11.07 28.01 -1.28
N HIS A 8 -10.44 26.84 -1.39
CA HIS A 8 -11.11 25.55 -1.56
C HIS A 8 -10.02 24.47 -1.46
N LEU A 9 -9.98 23.76 -0.32
CA LEU A 9 -9.16 22.55 -0.24
C LEU A 9 -9.67 21.57 -1.30
N PRO A 10 -8.78 20.86 -2.03
CA PRO A 10 -9.21 19.87 -3.02
C PRO A 10 -10.05 18.79 -2.34
N ALA A 11 -10.98 18.18 -3.08
CA ALA A 11 -12.02 17.30 -2.54
C ALA A 11 -11.58 16.33 -1.41
N PRO A 12 -10.48 15.56 -1.53
CA PRO A 12 -10.08 14.64 -0.46
C PRO A 12 -9.57 15.35 0.80
N LEU A 13 -9.11 16.60 0.70
CA LEU A 13 -8.53 17.36 1.81
C LEU A 13 -9.52 18.34 2.44
N THR A 14 -10.80 18.30 2.05
CA THR A 14 -11.84 19.21 2.59
C THR A 14 -12.24 18.88 4.03
N SER A 15 -12.21 17.59 4.42
CA SER A 15 -12.53 17.11 5.76
C SER A 15 -11.98 15.70 5.96
N LEU A 16 -11.89 15.24 7.22
CA LEU A 16 -11.47 13.86 7.51
C LEU A 16 -12.41 12.81 6.88
N PRO A 17 -13.76 12.92 6.97
CA PRO A 17 -14.64 11.96 6.30
C PRO A 17 -14.51 11.95 4.78
N ALA A 18 -14.30 13.12 4.15
CA ALA A 18 -14.05 13.20 2.72
C ALA A 18 -12.74 12.51 2.33
N LEU A 19 -11.69 12.66 3.14
CA LEU A 19 -10.43 11.95 2.96
C LEU A 19 -10.60 10.43 3.09
N GLU A 20 -11.27 9.97 4.14
CA GLU A 20 -11.51 8.55 4.39
C GLU A 20 -12.30 7.91 3.25
N GLN A 21 -13.36 8.58 2.78
CA GLN A 21 -14.16 8.12 1.66
C GLN A 21 -13.34 8.06 0.36
N ALA A 22 -12.66 9.15 0.00
CA ALA A 22 -11.83 9.21 -1.21
C ALA A 22 -10.68 8.19 -1.16
N PHE A 23 -10.10 7.96 0.02
CA PHE A 23 -9.08 6.93 0.22
C PHE A 23 -9.63 5.52 0.01
N ALA A 24 -10.77 5.21 0.60
CA ALA A 24 -11.43 3.91 0.43
C ALA A 24 -11.85 3.65 -1.03
N GLU A 25 -12.33 4.69 -1.72
CA GLU A 25 -12.66 4.64 -3.15
C GLU A 25 -11.42 4.45 -4.01
N GLY A 26 -10.36 5.22 -3.78
CA GLY A 26 -9.10 5.09 -4.52
C GLY A 26 -8.47 3.70 -4.37
N LEU A 27 -8.50 3.11 -3.16
CA LEU A 27 -8.04 1.73 -2.96
C LEU A 27 -8.89 0.70 -3.72
N ALA A 28 -10.21 0.89 -3.76
CA ALA A 28 -11.10 0.01 -4.52
C ALA A 28 -10.84 0.13 -6.03
N GLU A 29 -10.69 1.36 -6.55
CA GLU A 29 -10.38 1.65 -7.94
C GLU A 29 -9.01 1.09 -8.34
N MET A 30 -7.98 1.28 -7.52
CA MET A 30 -6.65 0.69 -7.74
C MET A 30 -6.71 -0.83 -7.86
N LEU A 31 -7.47 -1.48 -6.96
CA LEU A 31 -7.69 -2.92 -7.02
C LEU A 31 -8.42 -3.33 -8.30
N GLU A 32 -9.42 -2.57 -8.73
CA GLU A 32 -10.19 -2.82 -9.95
C GLU A 32 -9.38 -2.62 -11.23
N GLN A 33 -8.55 -1.59 -11.31
CA GLN A 33 -7.85 -1.18 -12.54
C GLN A 33 -6.49 -1.87 -12.70
N HIS A 34 -5.76 -2.14 -11.62
CA HIS A 34 -4.41 -2.68 -11.69
C HIS A 34 -4.38 -4.17 -11.31
N ARG A 35 -3.55 -4.96 -12.01
CA ARG A 35 -3.41 -6.42 -11.81
C ARG A 35 -2.05 -6.85 -11.23
N GLY A 36 -1.17 -5.89 -10.94
CA GLY A 36 0.17 -6.16 -10.40
C GLY A 36 0.15 -6.56 -8.92
N LEU A 37 1.17 -7.28 -8.48
CA LEU A 37 1.29 -7.75 -7.10
C LEU A 37 1.48 -6.60 -6.12
N GLY A 38 2.29 -5.60 -6.47
CA GLY A 38 2.53 -4.43 -5.61
C GLY A 38 1.24 -3.71 -5.22
N VAL A 39 0.36 -3.41 -6.18
CA VAL A 39 -0.93 -2.76 -5.91
C VAL A 39 -1.84 -3.64 -5.06
N TYR A 40 -1.91 -4.95 -5.37
CA TYR A 40 -2.68 -5.89 -4.55
C TYR A 40 -2.20 -5.90 -3.10
N ILE A 41 -0.88 -5.98 -2.88
CA ILE A 41 -0.25 -5.98 -1.54
C ILE A 41 -0.50 -4.64 -0.84
N LEU A 42 -0.43 -3.51 -1.55
CA LEU A 42 -0.74 -2.19 -1.02
C LEU A 42 -2.18 -2.10 -0.51
N VAL A 43 -3.15 -2.48 -1.33
CA VAL A 43 -4.58 -2.45 -0.96
C VAL A 43 -4.84 -3.41 0.19
N LEU A 44 -4.30 -4.63 0.14
CA LEU A 44 -4.42 -5.60 1.22
C LEU A 44 -3.84 -5.08 2.55
N ALA A 45 -2.66 -4.46 2.51
CA ALA A 45 -2.00 -3.95 3.71
C ALA A 45 -2.78 -2.79 4.36
N ASN A 46 -3.38 -1.91 3.55
CA ASN A 46 -4.23 -0.83 4.05
C ASN A 46 -5.56 -1.37 4.58
N ALA A 47 -6.22 -2.26 3.84
CA ALA A 47 -7.47 -2.89 4.27
C ALA A 47 -7.28 -3.69 5.57
N ALA A 48 -6.18 -4.43 5.71
CA ALA A 48 -5.89 -5.18 6.92
C ALA A 48 -5.57 -4.28 8.12
N PHE A 49 -5.29 -2.98 7.93
CA PHE A 49 -5.01 -2.06 9.02
C PHE A 49 -6.27 -1.51 9.68
N ASP A 50 -7.34 -1.33 8.91
CA ASP A 50 -8.57 -0.67 9.34
C ASP A 50 -9.80 -1.56 9.15
N ALA A 51 -10.65 -1.67 10.17
CA ALA A 51 -11.79 -2.58 10.16
C ALA A 51 -12.88 -2.17 9.14
N ALA A 52 -13.09 -0.88 8.90
CA ALA A 52 -14.08 -0.40 7.94
C ALA A 52 -13.59 -0.64 6.50
N LEU A 53 -12.30 -0.39 6.23
CA LEU A 53 -11.68 -0.76 4.95
C LEU A 53 -11.73 -2.27 4.73
N TRP A 54 -11.43 -3.09 5.75
CA TRP A 54 -11.53 -4.54 5.64
C TRP A 54 -12.96 -4.98 5.28
N ALA A 55 -13.97 -4.46 5.96
CA ALA A 55 -15.37 -4.79 5.70
C ALA A 55 -15.77 -4.48 4.25
N ARG A 56 -15.23 -3.39 3.67
CA ARG A 56 -15.48 -2.98 2.29
C ARG A 56 -14.68 -3.79 1.26
N LEU A 57 -13.43 -4.10 1.55
CA LEU A 57 -12.46 -4.58 0.55
C LEU A 57 -12.14 -6.08 0.65
N ALA A 58 -12.52 -6.77 1.74
CA ALA A 58 -12.16 -8.17 1.94
C ALA A 58 -12.65 -9.10 0.81
N ALA A 59 -13.90 -8.94 0.37
CA ALA A 59 -14.46 -9.73 -0.73
C ALA A 59 -13.73 -9.51 -2.07
N PRO A 60 -13.60 -8.26 -2.60
CA PRO A 60 -12.87 -8.06 -3.85
C PRO A 60 -11.38 -8.40 -3.73
N LEU A 61 -10.76 -8.27 -2.55
CA LEU A 61 -9.40 -8.74 -2.30
C LEU A 61 -9.30 -10.26 -2.36
N ALA A 62 -10.28 -11.00 -1.85
CA ALA A 62 -10.31 -12.46 -1.91
C ALA A 62 -10.42 -12.95 -3.36
N GLU A 63 -11.32 -12.35 -4.15
CA GLU A 63 -11.46 -12.65 -5.57
C GLU A 63 -10.17 -12.37 -6.33
N ARG A 64 -9.55 -11.21 -6.07
CA ARG A 64 -8.27 -10.88 -6.69
C ARG A 64 -7.16 -11.83 -6.28
N HIS A 65 -7.14 -12.27 -5.03
CA HIS A 65 -6.17 -13.23 -4.52
C HIS A 65 -6.20 -14.54 -5.32
N VAL A 66 -7.40 -15.10 -5.53
CA VAL A 66 -7.59 -16.32 -6.32
C VAL A 66 -7.10 -16.12 -7.76
N HIS A 67 -7.51 -15.03 -8.41
CA HIS A 67 -7.09 -14.75 -9.78
C HIS A 67 -5.57 -14.61 -9.93
N LEU A 68 -4.91 -13.92 -9.00
CA LEU A 68 -3.45 -13.80 -8.98
C LEU A 68 -2.76 -15.15 -8.75
N ALA A 69 -3.28 -15.96 -7.84
CA ALA A 69 -2.78 -17.30 -7.56
C ALA A 69 -2.83 -18.19 -8.81
N GLU A 70 -3.95 -18.18 -9.52
CA GLU A 70 -4.14 -18.92 -10.77
C GLU A 70 -3.18 -18.46 -11.87
N ARG A 71 -3.05 -17.13 -12.07
CA ARG A 71 -2.14 -16.54 -13.06
C ARG A 71 -0.70 -16.94 -12.81
N ILE A 72 -0.22 -16.78 -11.58
CA ILE A 72 1.16 -17.09 -11.19
C ILE A 72 1.41 -18.59 -11.33
N THR A 73 0.52 -19.42 -10.78
CA THR A 73 0.65 -20.89 -10.85
C THR A 73 0.68 -21.38 -12.30
N THR A 74 -0.20 -20.85 -13.16
CA THR A 74 -0.23 -21.22 -14.58
C THR A 74 1.05 -20.82 -15.31
N THR A 75 1.54 -19.61 -15.06
CA THR A 75 2.79 -19.11 -15.66
C THR A 75 3.98 -19.98 -15.26
N LEU A 76 4.14 -20.24 -13.96
CA LEU A 76 5.25 -21.04 -13.44
C LEU A 76 5.18 -22.51 -13.89
N ARG A 77 4.00 -23.13 -13.94
CA ARG A 77 3.82 -24.50 -14.43
C ARG A 77 4.23 -24.68 -15.90
N ARG A 78 4.15 -23.61 -16.69
CA ARG A 78 4.59 -23.59 -18.09
C ARG A 78 6.07 -23.22 -18.25
N GLY A 79 6.80 -23.02 -17.15
CA GLY A 79 8.18 -22.58 -17.15
C GLY A 79 8.38 -21.10 -17.49
N GLY A 80 7.33 -20.28 -17.44
CA GLY A 80 7.41 -18.84 -17.67
C GLY A 80 7.95 -18.07 -16.47
N SER A 81 8.53 -16.90 -16.73
CA SER A 81 8.96 -15.94 -15.69
C SER A 81 7.82 -15.00 -15.29
N LEU A 82 7.88 -14.48 -14.06
CA LEU A 82 6.97 -13.43 -13.59
C LEU A 82 7.55 -12.06 -13.96
N ASP A 83 6.68 -11.13 -14.38
CA ASP A 83 7.01 -9.72 -14.67
C ASP A 83 6.77 -8.83 -13.43
N GLU A 84 6.89 -9.41 -12.24
CA GLU A 84 6.65 -8.73 -10.96
C GLU A 84 8.00 -8.60 -10.23
N PRO A 85 8.22 -7.55 -9.42
CA PRO A 85 9.41 -7.46 -8.59
C PRO A 85 9.55 -8.68 -7.66
N ASP A 86 10.76 -9.20 -7.50
CA ASP A 86 11.05 -10.39 -6.68
C ASP A 86 10.51 -10.27 -5.25
N ASP A 87 10.60 -9.07 -4.67
CA ASP A 87 10.08 -8.75 -3.35
C ASP A 87 8.55 -8.96 -3.26
N ASP A 88 7.81 -8.49 -4.26
CA ASP A 88 6.35 -8.58 -4.28
C ASP A 88 5.91 -10.02 -4.55
N ALA A 89 6.63 -10.72 -5.44
CA ALA A 89 6.43 -12.14 -5.68
C ALA A 89 6.65 -12.96 -4.40
N LEU A 90 7.74 -12.71 -3.66
CA LEU A 90 8.02 -13.39 -2.40
C LEU A 90 6.94 -13.13 -1.33
N VAL A 91 6.51 -11.87 -1.18
CA VAL A 91 5.41 -11.53 -0.26
C VAL A 91 4.13 -12.27 -0.65
N PHE A 92 3.79 -12.29 -1.94
CA PHE A 92 2.59 -12.97 -2.41
C PHE A 92 2.65 -14.49 -2.21
N LEU A 93 3.80 -15.13 -2.42
CA LEU A 93 4.00 -16.55 -2.12
C LEU A 93 3.80 -16.87 -0.63
N LYS A 94 4.27 -15.99 0.28
CA LYS A 94 3.99 -16.13 1.72
C LYS A 94 2.50 -15.98 2.01
N LEU A 95 1.81 -15.04 1.36
CA LEU A 95 0.36 -14.89 1.49
C LEU A 95 -0.40 -16.14 1.02
N LEU A 96 0.03 -16.77 -0.08
CA LEU A 96 -0.54 -18.05 -0.54
C LEU A 96 -0.32 -19.17 0.49
N ALA A 97 0.87 -19.24 1.09
CA ALA A 97 1.18 -20.24 2.11
C ALA A 97 0.36 -20.06 3.40
N ILE A 98 0.07 -18.81 3.79
CA ILE A 98 -0.81 -18.49 4.91
C ILE A 98 -2.28 -18.79 4.57
N GLY A 99 -2.69 -18.49 3.34
CA GLY A 99 -4.06 -18.57 2.87
C GLY A 99 -4.87 -17.33 3.26
N PHE A 100 -5.61 -16.79 2.29
CA PHE A 100 -6.35 -15.53 2.46
C PHE A 100 -7.31 -15.53 3.67
N ALA A 101 -8.02 -16.64 3.90
CA ALA A 101 -8.96 -16.79 5.02
C ALA A 101 -8.31 -16.72 6.41
N GLN A 102 -6.99 -16.93 6.50
CA GLN A 102 -6.23 -16.87 7.75
C GLN A 102 -5.58 -15.50 7.97
N LEU A 103 -5.73 -14.57 7.03
CA LEU A 103 -5.21 -13.22 7.20
C LEU A 103 -6.01 -12.50 8.27
N GLN A 104 -5.29 -11.99 9.27
CA GLN A 104 -5.87 -11.20 10.35
C GLN A 104 -5.68 -9.72 10.07
N THR A 105 -6.69 -8.93 10.44
CA THR A 105 -6.53 -7.48 10.55
C THR A 105 -5.56 -7.12 11.68
N THR A 106 -5.10 -5.88 11.68
CA THR A 106 -4.20 -5.36 12.70
C THR A 106 -4.89 -5.43 14.06
N GLN A 107 -4.25 -6.14 14.98
CA GLN A 107 -4.75 -6.28 16.35
C GLN A 107 -4.07 -5.25 17.24
N SER A 108 -4.80 -4.73 18.22
CA SER A 108 -4.23 -3.85 19.24
C SER A 108 -4.41 -4.44 20.63
N ARG A 109 -3.42 -4.22 21.49
CA ARG A 109 -3.48 -4.62 22.89
C ARG A 109 -2.84 -3.56 23.77
N ARG A 110 -3.54 -3.16 24.82
CA ARG A 110 -2.97 -2.30 25.86
C ARG A 110 -2.11 -3.14 26.81
N ALA A 111 -0.88 -2.71 27.03
CA ALA A 111 0.06 -3.32 27.96
C ALA A 111 0.60 -2.24 28.92
N GLY A 112 -0.13 -2.02 30.01
CA GLY A 112 0.14 -0.91 30.94
C GLY A 112 -0.01 0.45 30.24
N PRO A 113 1.05 1.30 30.20
CA PRO A 113 1.02 2.58 29.50
C PRO A 113 1.17 2.46 27.98
N TRP A 114 1.49 1.26 27.46
CA TRP A 114 1.75 1.05 26.05
C TRP A 114 0.52 0.57 25.28
N ASN A 115 0.37 1.03 24.05
CA ASN A 115 -0.54 0.45 23.06
C ASN A 115 0.30 -0.32 22.03
N LEU A 116 0.16 -1.64 22.02
CA LEU A 116 0.86 -2.53 21.09
C LEU A 116 -0.02 -2.75 19.87
N SER A 117 0.57 -2.63 18.67
CA SER A 117 -0.08 -2.93 17.39
C SER A 117 0.61 -4.11 16.72
N PHE A 118 -0.17 -5.13 16.38
CA PHE A 118 0.27 -6.35 15.72
C PHE A 118 -0.25 -6.35 14.28
N ASN A 119 0.62 -6.06 13.31
CA ASN A 119 0.29 -6.05 11.89
C ASN A 119 0.96 -7.25 11.20
N PRO A 120 0.24 -8.35 10.95
CA PRO A 120 0.81 -9.58 10.39
C PRO A 120 1.30 -9.38 8.95
N ILE A 121 0.65 -8.53 8.16
CA ILE A 121 1.04 -8.25 6.78
C ILE A 121 2.41 -7.56 6.72
N ARG A 122 2.70 -6.65 7.65
CA ARG A 122 4.01 -5.97 7.72
C ARG A 122 5.18 -6.92 7.96
N ALA A 123 4.96 -8.02 8.68
CA ALA A 123 6.00 -9.02 8.94
C ALA A 123 6.43 -9.79 7.67
N LEU A 124 5.64 -9.75 6.60
CA LEU A 124 5.93 -10.46 5.35
C LEU A 124 6.95 -9.72 4.48
N ARG A 125 7.13 -8.42 4.70
CA ARG A 125 8.02 -7.57 3.91
C ARG A 125 9.47 -8.08 3.98
N PRO A 126 10.18 -8.11 2.84
CA PRO A 126 11.59 -8.46 2.85
C PRO A 126 12.42 -7.39 3.58
N PRO A 127 13.55 -7.79 4.19
CA PRO A 127 14.44 -6.89 4.89
C PRO A 127 15.16 -5.94 3.91
N ARG A 128 14.57 -4.78 3.63
CA ARG A 128 15.17 -3.79 2.69
C ARG A 128 16.29 -2.95 3.31
N MET A 129 16.16 -2.59 4.60
CA MET A 129 17.10 -1.70 5.30
C MET A 129 17.75 -2.32 6.54
N SER A 130 17.28 -3.48 7.02
CA SER A 130 17.79 -4.06 8.27
C SER A 130 19.23 -4.58 8.16
N GLY A 131 19.75 -4.76 6.94
CA GLY A 131 21.16 -5.07 6.68
C GLY A 131 22.03 -3.85 6.39
N ALA A 132 21.44 -2.66 6.20
CA ALA A 132 22.19 -1.46 5.87
C ALA A 132 22.88 -0.92 7.13
N LYS A 133 24.22 -0.92 7.12
CA LYS A 133 25.01 -0.27 8.16
C LYS A 133 24.98 1.25 7.93
N ILE A 134 24.36 1.98 8.85
CA ILE A 134 24.41 3.45 8.85
C ILE A 134 25.62 3.87 9.69
N ASP A 135 26.67 4.35 9.03
CA ASP A 135 27.93 4.78 9.65
C ASP A 135 27.98 6.29 9.90
N GLN A 136 27.08 7.07 9.28
CA GLN A 136 26.99 8.52 9.44
C GLN A 136 25.52 8.99 9.47
N LEU A 137 25.25 10.05 10.26
CA LEU A 137 23.92 10.67 10.34
C LEU A 137 23.59 11.55 9.13
N LEU A 138 24.62 12.06 8.44
CA LEU A 138 24.49 12.89 7.25
C LEU A 138 25.04 12.11 6.05
N ARG A 139 24.28 12.06 4.95
CA ARG A 139 24.73 11.49 3.69
C ARG A 139 24.27 12.37 2.52
N PRO A 140 25.03 12.45 1.41
CA PRO A 140 24.55 13.07 0.19
C PRO A 140 23.27 12.41 -0.34
N PHE A 141 22.45 13.18 -1.07
CA PHE A 141 21.29 12.64 -1.75
C PHE A 141 21.73 11.64 -2.84
N ASP A 142 21.12 10.45 -2.83
CA ASP A 142 21.37 9.41 -3.83
C ASP A 142 20.18 9.36 -4.82
N PRO A 143 20.36 9.80 -6.08
CA PRO A 143 19.28 9.78 -7.07
C PRO A 143 18.90 8.35 -7.51
N ALA A 144 19.83 7.39 -7.38
CA ALA A 144 19.58 5.98 -7.68
C ALA A 144 18.81 5.30 -6.54
N GLY A 145 18.96 5.79 -5.31
CA GLY A 145 18.25 5.30 -4.13
C GLY A 145 16.73 5.39 -4.22
N PHE A 146 16.05 4.73 -3.27
CA PHE A 146 14.59 4.81 -3.15
C PHE A 146 14.16 6.20 -2.69
N HIS A 147 13.25 6.81 -3.44
CA HIS A 147 12.52 8.01 -3.07
C HIS A 147 11.10 7.91 -3.60
N PHE A 148 10.16 8.61 -2.97
CA PHE A 148 8.73 8.50 -3.30
C PHE A 148 8.36 9.12 -4.65
N ASN A 149 9.33 9.69 -5.36
CA ASN A 149 9.14 10.33 -6.67
C ASN A 149 9.69 9.46 -7.82
N LYS A 150 9.52 8.13 -7.72
CA LYS A 150 9.90 7.22 -8.82
C LYS A 150 8.68 6.99 -9.72
N PRO A 151 8.83 6.98 -11.06
CA PRO A 151 7.70 6.83 -11.98
C PRO A 151 6.82 5.59 -11.75
N PHE A 152 7.39 4.50 -11.25
CA PHE A 152 6.64 3.27 -10.98
C PHE A 152 5.62 3.43 -9.83
N LEU A 153 5.82 4.39 -8.92
CA LEU A 153 4.90 4.69 -7.81
C LEU A 153 3.71 5.55 -8.25
N ALA A 154 3.67 6.05 -9.49
CA ALA A 154 2.57 6.89 -9.97
C ALA A 154 1.19 6.21 -9.85
N ARG A 155 1.16 4.87 -9.92
CA ARG A 155 -0.06 4.07 -9.76
C ARG A 155 -0.55 3.97 -8.31
N GLU A 156 0.26 4.40 -7.35
CA GLU A 156 -0.05 4.42 -5.91
C GLU A 156 -0.48 5.81 -5.43
N VAL A 157 -0.54 6.81 -6.32
CA VAL A 157 -0.92 8.17 -5.98
C VAL A 157 -2.42 8.24 -5.69
N LEU A 158 -2.77 8.71 -4.50
CA LEU A 158 -4.15 8.95 -4.10
C LEU A 158 -4.72 10.24 -4.73
N TRP A 159 -3.90 11.29 -4.79
CA TRP A 159 -4.28 12.60 -5.33
C TRP A 159 -3.02 13.39 -5.72
N GLU A 160 -3.10 14.10 -6.83
CA GLU A 160 -2.12 15.10 -7.27
C GLU A 160 -2.84 16.37 -7.72
N GLY A 161 -2.21 17.54 -7.54
CA GLY A 161 -2.80 18.81 -7.93
C GLY A 161 -2.19 20.01 -7.23
N GLU A 162 -2.91 21.11 -7.17
CA GLU A 162 -2.49 22.31 -6.44
C GLU A 162 -3.04 22.29 -5.01
N LEU A 163 -2.15 22.45 -4.04
CA LEU A 163 -2.48 22.58 -2.63
C LEU A 163 -1.86 23.86 -2.08
N ALA A 164 -2.70 24.81 -1.67
CA ALA A 164 -2.29 26.11 -1.13
C ALA A 164 -1.27 26.85 -2.02
N GLY A 165 -1.55 26.94 -3.33
CA GLY A 165 -0.69 27.65 -4.28
C GLY A 165 0.57 26.88 -4.71
N LYS A 166 0.70 25.60 -4.34
CA LYS A 166 1.87 24.77 -4.65
C LYS A 166 1.45 23.46 -5.30
N ALA A 167 2.20 23.05 -6.32
CA ALA A 167 2.05 21.71 -6.88
C ALA A 167 2.39 20.65 -5.80
N ALA A 168 1.47 19.72 -5.59
CA ALA A 168 1.56 18.61 -4.67
C ALA A 168 1.37 17.30 -5.43
N ARG A 169 2.24 16.34 -5.13
CA ARG A 169 2.19 14.94 -5.54
C ARG A 169 2.76 14.07 -4.42
#